data_AF-A0A5C8SH17-F1
#
_entry.id   AF-A0A5C8SH17-F1
#
_cell.length_a   1.000
_cell.length_b   1.000
_cell.length_c   1.000
_cell.angle_alpha   90.00
_cell.angle_beta   90.00
_cell.angle_gamma   90.00
#
_symmetry.space_group_name_H-M   'P 1'
#
loop_
_entity.id
_entity.type
_entity.pdbx_description
1 polymer ?
#
loop_
_entity_poly.entity_id
_entity_poly.type
_entity_poly.pdbx_seq_one_letter_code
_entity_poly.pdbx_strand_id
1 'polypeptide(L)'
;MPEHVCLDPHDPYAQREVRVAFERIGSGFRLIAAIDACDDDILPDLVDAQRADLIREIADAERAADRVPPAFADARSPAPC
;
A
#
# COMPACT_ATOMS: atom_id res chain seq x y z
N MET A 1 -10.24 7.58 -0.57
CA MET A 1 -9.56 6.75 -1.57
C MET A 1 -8.75 5.72 -0.80
N PRO A 2 -8.60 4.47 -1.27
CA PRO A 2 -7.73 3.52 -0.59
C PRO A 2 -6.27 3.98 -0.69
N GLU A 3 -5.54 3.77 0.40
CA GLU A 3 -4.15 4.16 0.55
C GLU A 3 -3.35 2.95 1.03
N HIS A 4 -2.15 2.77 0.50
CA HIS A 4 -1.21 1.75 0.94
C HIS A 4 0.15 2.39 1.25
N VAL A 5 0.81 1.89 2.30
CA VAL A 5 2.19 2.28 2.60
C VAL A 5 3.09 1.34 1.82
N CYS A 6 3.82 1.88 0.86
CA CYS A 6 4.78 1.15 0.04
C CYS A 6 6.19 1.56 0.42
N LEU A 7 7.18 0.72 0.09
CA LEU A 7 8.58 1.15 0.17
C LEU A 7 8.86 2.26 -0.85
N ASP A 8 9.67 3.24 -0.45
CA ASP A 8 10.05 4.35 -1.31
C ASP A 8 10.91 3.84 -2.49
N PRO A 9 10.43 3.95 -3.74
CA PRO A 9 11.15 3.48 -4.91
C PRO A 9 12.41 4.31 -5.23
N HIS A 10 12.58 5.49 -4.62
CA HIS A 10 13.81 6.28 -4.67
C HIS A 10 14.83 5.86 -3.62
N ASP A 11 14.42 5.07 -2.61
CA ASP A 11 15.31 4.62 -1.56
C ASP A 11 15.86 3.21 -1.86
N PRO A 12 17.11 3.09 -2.33
CA PRO A 12 17.70 1.79 -2.65
C PRO A 12 17.91 0.92 -1.42
N TYR A 13 17.80 1.48 -0.21
CA TYR A 13 17.99 0.76 1.05
C TYR A 13 16.68 0.33 1.71
N ALA A 14 15.51 0.66 1.14
CA ALA A 14 14.19 0.31 1.68
C ALA A 14 13.99 0.72 3.16
N GLN A 15 14.56 1.86 3.55
CA GLN A 15 14.42 2.49 4.86
C GLN A 15 13.30 3.52 4.91
N ARG A 16 12.83 3.97 3.75
CA ARG A 16 11.76 4.95 3.59
C ARG A 16 10.50 4.31 3.03
N GLU A 17 9.39 4.90 3.41
CA GLU A 17 8.07 4.50 2.98
C GLU A 17 7.36 5.70 2.34
N VAL A 18 6.51 5.40 1.36
CA VAL A 18 5.69 6.37 0.64
C VAL A 18 4.22 5.96 0.78
N ARG A 19 3.34 6.93 0.96
CA ARG A 19 1.90 6.71 1.02
C ARG A 19 1.33 6.80 -0.38
N VAL A 20 0.89 5.67 -0.91
CA VAL A 20 0.37 5.57 -2.26
C VAL A 20 -1.15 5.56 -2.21
N ALA A 21 -1.76 6.61 -2.75
CA ALA A 21 -3.19 6.65 -3.01
C ALA A 21 -3.47 5.98 -4.36
N PHE A 22 -4.41 5.05 -4.39
CA PHE A 22 -4.72 4.30 -5.59
C PHE A 22 -6.22 4.11 -5.78
N GLU A 23 -6.59 3.69 -6.99
CA GLU A 23 -7.93 3.33 -7.37
C GLU A 23 -7.93 1.94 -8.01
N ARG A 24 -8.94 1.13 -7.70
CA ARG A 24 -9.13 -0.17 -8.34
C ARG A 24 -9.88 0.03 -9.65
N ILE A 25 -9.27 -0.38 -10.77
CA ILE A 25 -9.86 -0.24 -12.11
C ILE A 25 -9.93 -1.62 -12.75
N GLY A 26 -11.13 -2.21 -12.74
CA GLY A 26 -11.35 -3.57 -13.22
C GLY A 26 -10.50 -4.59 -12.47
N SER A 27 -9.59 -5.26 -13.17
CA SER A 27 -8.65 -6.23 -12.60
C SER A 27 -7.30 -5.64 -12.19
N GLY A 28 -7.09 -4.33 -12.35
CA GLY A 28 -5.84 -3.66 -12.02
C GLY A 28 -6.00 -2.52 -11.02
N PHE A 29 -4.89 -1.81 -10.78
CA PHE A 29 -4.82 -0.65 -9.92
C PHE A 29 -4.26 0.53 -10.70
N ARG A 30 -4.77 1.72 -10.43
CA ARG A 30 -4.25 2.99 -10.93
C ARG A 30 -3.72 3.79 -9.76
N LEU A 31 -2.48 4.22 -9.86
CA LEU A 31 -1.87 5.13 -8.91
C LEU A 31 -2.44 6.53 -9.13
N ILE A 32 -2.89 7.18 -8.06
CA ILE A 32 -3.42 8.55 -8.07
C ILE A 32 -2.36 9.52 -7.55
N ALA A 33 -1.69 9.18 -6.45
CA ALA A 33 -0.62 9.95 -5.85
C ALA A 33 0.33 9.01 -5.10
N ALA A 34 1.59 9.42 -4.96
CA ALA A 34 2.59 8.76 -4.13
C ALA A 34 3.27 9.83 -3.29
N ILE A 35 2.87 9.92 -2.02
CA ILE A 35 3.30 10.97 -1.11
C ILE A 35 4.48 10.48 -0.29
N ASP A 36 5.61 11.17 -0.37
CA ASP A 36 6.81 10.82 0.39
C ASP A 36 6.78 11.37 1.83
N ALA A 37 7.87 11.15 2.56
CA ALA A 37 8.02 11.64 3.93
C ALA A 37 8.08 13.18 4.05
N CYS A 38 8.25 13.90 2.93
CA CYS A 38 8.24 15.35 2.84
C CYS A 38 6.87 15.91 2.43
N ASP A 39 5.83 15.05 2.35
CA ASP A 39 4.51 15.36 1.81
C ASP A 39 4.53 15.78 0.32
N ASP A 40 5.55 15.37 -0.44
CA ASP A 40 5.68 15.66 -1.87
C ASP A 40 5.11 14.51 -2.72
N ASP A 41 4.38 14.84 -3.78
CA ASP A 41 3.86 13.84 -4.72
C ASP A 41 4.96 13.46 -5.71
N ILE A 42 5.64 12.35 -5.42
CA ILE A 42 6.72 11.82 -6.24
C ILE A 42 6.19 11.00 -7.42
N LEU A 43 4.88 10.72 -7.48
CA LEU A 43 4.29 9.94 -8.56
C LEU A 43 4.66 10.43 -9.97
N PRO A 44 4.64 11.74 -10.32
CA PRO A 44 5.09 12.20 -11.63
C PRO A 44 6.54 11.85 -11.96
N ASP A 45 7.43 11.80 -10.96
CA ASP A 45 8.86 11.56 -11.14
C ASP A 45 9.22 10.07 -11.26
N LEU A 46 8.30 9.17 -10.88
CA LEU A 46 8.53 7.73 -10.98
C LEU A 46 8.62 7.24 -12.43
N VAL A 47 9.61 6.41 -12.70
CA VAL A 47 9.71 5.66 -13.97
C VAL A 47 8.74 4.46 -13.97
N ASP A 48 8.43 3.94 -15.16
CA ASP A 48 7.47 2.83 -15.32
C ASP A 48 7.79 1.61 -14.45
N ALA A 49 9.08 1.28 -14.29
CA ALA A 49 9.51 0.18 -13.43
C ALA A 49 9.13 0.41 -11.95
N GLN A 50 9.37 1.62 -11.44
CA GLN A 50 9.03 1.98 -10.06
C GLN A 50 7.51 2.00 -9.85
N ARG A 51 6.75 2.54 -10.81
CA ARG A 51 5.28 2.50 -10.77
C ARG A 51 4.76 1.06 -10.76
N ALA A 52 5.35 0.19 -11.57
CA ALA A 52 4.98 -1.22 -11.63
C ALA A 52 5.28 -1.95 -10.31
N ASP A 53 6.38 -1.62 -9.63
CA ASP A 53 6.70 -2.18 -8.32
C ASP A 53 5.67 -1.76 -7.26
N LEU A 54 5.27 -0.48 -7.21
CA LEU A 54 4.21 -0.02 -6.30
C LEU A 54 2.88 -0.75 -6.56
N ILE A 55 2.48 -0.89 -7.83
CA ILE A 55 1.27 -1.61 -8.20
C ILE A 55 1.34 -3.08 -7.78
N ARG A 56 2.51 -3.72 -7.91
CA ARG A 56 2.71 -5.12 -7.52
C ARG A 56 2.59 -5.29 -6.02
N GLU A 57 3.18 -4.40 -5.23
CA GLU A 57 3.07 -4.40 -3.77
C GLU A 57 1.61 -4.23 -3.31
N ILE A 58 0.89 -3.26 -3.88
CA ILE A 58 -0.54 -3.05 -3.62
C ILE A 58 -1.35 -4.30 -3.99
N ALA A 59 -1.06 -4.92 -5.15
CA ALA A 59 -1.77 -6.11 -5.58
C ALA A 59 -1.51 -7.31 -4.66
N ASP A 60 -0.29 -7.49 -4.19
CA ASP A 60 0.06 -8.55 -3.23
C ASP A 60 -0.61 -8.31 -1.86
N ALA A 61 -0.65 -7.05 -1.39
CA ALA A 61 -1.34 -6.67 -0.17
C ALA A 61 -2.87 -6.91 -0.25
N GLU A 62 -3.51 -6.49 -1.35
CA GLU A 62 -4.95 -6.70 -1.57
C GLU A 62 -5.28 -8.20 -1.69
N ARG A 63 -4.41 -8.99 -2.31
CA ARG A 63 -4.55 -10.46 -2.36
C ARG A 63 -4.37 -11.10 -0.99
N ALA A 64 -3.46 -10.59 -0.16
CA ALA A 64 -3.29 -11.06 1.20
C ALA A 64 -4.54 -10.73 2.04
N ALA A 65 -5.09 -9.52 1.90
CA ALA A 65 -6.32 -9.11 2.59
C ALA A 65 -7.52 -10.00 2.20
N ASP A 66 -7.69 -10.33 0.91
CA ASP A 66 -8.74 -11.23 0.43
C ASP A 66 -8.58 -12.68 0.93
N ARG A 67 -7.33 -13.09 1.22
CA ARG A 67 -7.02 -14.42 1.78
C ARG A 67 -7.19 -14.53 3.28
N VAL A 68 -7.35 -13.42 4.02
CA VAL A 68 -7.66 -13.49 5.45
C VAL A 68 -9.17 -13.70 5.60
N PRO A 69 -9.66 -14.90 5.96
CA PRO A 69 -11.04 -15.04 6.38
C PRO A 69 -11.27 -14.17 7.64
N PRO A 70 -12.46 -13.58 7.83
CA PRO A 70 -12.78 -12.77 9.01
C PRO A 70 -12.82 -13.67 10.25
N ALA A 71 -11.66 -13.95 10.84
CA ALA A 71 -11.52 -14.89 11.94
C ALA A 71 -10.49 -14.45 12.99
N PHE A 72 -10.22 -13.15 13.14
CA PHE A 72 -9.40 -12.66 14.28
C PHE A 72 -9.80 -11.27 14.81
N ALA A 73 -11.05 -10.81 14.59
CA ALA A 73 -11.51 -9.54 15.14
C ALA A 73 -12.23 -9.65 16.50
N ASP A 74 -12.52 -10.86 17.01
CA ASP A 74 -13.36 -11.02 18.20
C ASP A 74 -12.88 -12.17 19.11
N ALA A 75 -11.78 -11.96 19.83
CA ALA A 75 -11.47 -12.75 21.03
C ALA A 75 -10.39 -12.07 21.88
N ARG A 76 -10.81 -11.11 22.72
CA ARG A 76 -10.51 -11.08 24.17
C ARG A 76 -10.86 -9.71 24.76
N SER A 77 -12.13 -9.56 25.15
CA SER A 77 -12.40 -8.83 26.39
C SER A 77 -11.99 -9.71 27.57
N PRO A 78 -11.30 -9.17 28.60
CA PRO A 78 -10.94 -9.94 29.78
C PRO A 78 -12.17 -10.09 30.70
N ALA A 79 -12.44 -11.29 31.17
CA ALA A 79 -13.42 -11.52 32.24
C ALA A 79 -12.79 -11.11 33.59
N PRO A 80 -13.50 -10.36 34.46
CA PRO A 80 -13.04 -10.12 35.82
C PRO A 80 -13.30 -11.35 36.70
N CYS A 81 -12.35 -11.66 37.59
CA CYS A 81 -12.54 -12.56 38.73
C CYS A 81 -13.27 -11.86 39.88
#